data_AF-A0A6J4UDF5-F1
#
_entry.id   AF-A0A6J4UDF5-F1
#
_cell.length_a   1.000
_cell.length_b   1.000
_cell.length_c   1.000
_cell.angle_alpha   90.00
_cell.angle_beta   90.00
_cell.angle_gamma   90.00
#
_symmetry.space_group_name_H-M   'P 1'
#
loop_
_entity.id
_entity.type
_entity.pdbx_description
1 polymer ?
#
loop_
_entity_poly.entity_id
_entity_poly.type
_entity_poly.pdbx_seq_one_letter_code
_entity_poly.pdbx_strand_id
1 'polypeptide(L)'
;MTLRRIIDSKPLLWALLSIPALLMIVRAFDPDIYFEDLLHPSGEWSARLIILALMLTSLSMLLPGQRWVKWLLRRRRSFGVAAFGYALLHLLFYLLEMGTLESIMAELGALGIWTGWAAFLLMVPLALASNDATMRALKAGWKRLQRLAYPAAVLTLLHWIFIHDNLVPALVNFAPLAALQLWRLARSYRGHGPRPTTPTTNLENA
;
A
#
# COMPACT_ATOMS: atom_id res chain seq x y z
N MET A 1 -3.88 21.93 26.03
CA MET A 1 -4.07 21.23 24.74
C MET A 1 -4.20 19.73 25.00
N THR A 2 -5.35 19.12 24.74
CA THR A 2 -5.65 17.73 25.11
C THR A 2 -4.77 16.75 24.31
N LEU A 3 -4.14 15.77 24.97
CA LEU A 3 -3.29 14.73 24.36
C LEU A 3 -3.93 14.05 23.13
N ARG A 4 -5.28 13.93 23.14
CA ARG A 4 -6.08 13.41 22.03
C ARG A 4 -5.98 14.25 20.74
N ARG A 5 -5.84 15.58 20.84
CA ARG A 5 -5.71 16.49 19.68
C ARG A 5 -4.36 16.34 18.96
N ILE A 6 -3.31 16.00 19.72
CA ILE A 6 -1.96 15.77 19.17
C ILE A 6 -1.93 14.42 18.43
N ILE A 7 -2.52 13.38 19.02
CA ILE A 7 -2.68 12.06 18.38
C ILE A 7 -3.58 12.13 17.14
N ASP A 8 -4.59 13.01 17.14
CA ASP A 8 -5.43 13.24 15.97
C ASP A 8 -4.81 14.12 14.88
N SER A 9 -3.62 14.68 15.10
CA SER A 9 -3.02 15.57 14.12
C SER A 9 -2.42 14.75 12.95
N LYS A 10 -2.82 15.07 11.71
CA LYS A 10 -2.15 14.59 10.49
C LYS A 10 -0.61 14.69 10.56
N PRO A 11 0.00 15.78 11.09
CA PRO A 11 1.46 15.88 11.16
C PRO A 11 2.11 14.83 12.06
N LEU A 12 1.47 14.36 13.13
CA LEU A 12 2.05 13.30 13.97
C LEU A 12 2.21 11.99 13.19
N LEU A 13 1.20 11.61 12.39
CA LEU A 13 1.30 10.41 11.55
C LEU A 13 2.40 10.56 10.50
N TRP A 14 2.53 11.74 9.91
CA TRP A 14 3.63 12.01 8.98
C TRP A 14 4.99 11.95 9.67
N ALA A 15 5.15 12.57 10.84
CA ALA A 15 6.38 12.49 11.62
C ALA A 15 6.74 11.03 11.92
N LEU A 16 5.77 10.23 12.38
CA LEU A 16 5.99 8.80 12.66
C LEU A 16 6.40 8.02 11.41
N LEU A 17 5.73 8.25 10.28
CA LEU A 17 6.06 7.59 9.01
C LEU A 17 7.38 8.06 8.42
N SER A 18 7.81 9.28 8.72
CA SER A 18 9.08 9.85 8.25
C SER A 18 10.28 9.42 9.11
N ILE A 19 10.09 8.94 10.34
CA ILE A 19 11.21 8.53 11.22
C ILE A 19 12.13 7.51 10.54
N PRO A 20 11.64 6.35 10.02
CA PRO A 20 12.53 5.38 9.39
C PRO A 20 13.22 5.93 8.13
N ALA A 21 12.51 6.70 7.31
CA ALA A 21 13.07 7.36 6.14
C ALA A 21 14.17 8.36 6.52
N LEU A 22 13.96 9.17 7.56
CA LEU A 22 14.96 10.11 8.07
C LEU A 22 16.20 9.38 8.57
N LEU A 23 16.02 8.27 9.30
CA LEU A 23 17.13 7.45 9.77
C LEU A 23 17.94 6.86 8.60
N MET A 24 17.29 6.41 7.52
CA MET A 24 17.96 5.93 6.31
C MET A 24 18.73 7.05 5.62
N ILE A 25 18.13 8.22 5.47
CA ILE A 25 18.79 9.38 4.84
C ILE A 25 20.01 9.81 5.65
N VAL A 26 19.92 9.86 6.99
CA VAL A 26 21.06 10.19 7.85
C VAL A 26 22.17 9.15 7.73
N ARG A 27 21.81 7.85 7.72
CA ARG A 27 22.77 6.75 7.54
C ARG A 27 23.43 6.76 6.16
N ALA A 28 22.77 7.28 5.13
CA ALA A 28 23.35 7.39 3.79
C ALA A 28 24.53 8.38 3.70
N PHE A 29 24.73 9.22 4.73
CA PHE A 29 25.90 10.12 4.83
C PHE A 29 27.03 9.53 5.70
N ASP A 30 26.81 8.36 6.30
CA ASP A 30 27.82 7.67 7.08
C ASP A 30 28.81 6.98 6.12
N PRO A 31 30.11 7.31 6.16
CA PRO A 31 31.09 6.75 5.23
C PRO A 31 31.24 5.21 5.33
N ASP A 32 30.80 4.61 6.44
CA ASP A 32 30.86 3.17 6.67
C ASP A 32 29.61 2.41 6.17
N ILE A 33 28.61 3.10 5.60
CA ILE A 33 27.36 2.49 5.12
C ILE A 33 27.28 2.57 3.59
N TYR A 34 27.05 1.42 2.95
CA TYR A 34 26.83 1.36 1.50
C TYR A 34 25.35 1.55 1.16
N PHE A 35 25.03 2.03 -0.06
CA PHE A 35 23.63 2.22 -0.46
C PHE A 35 22.88 0.88 -0.57
N GLU A 36 23.58 -0.22 -0.87
CA GLU A 36 23.06 -1.58 -0.81
C GLU A 36 22.41 -1.93 0.55
N ASP A 37 23.02 -1.51 1.67
CA ASP A 37 22.49 -1.76 3.02
C ASP A 37 21.16 -1.03 3.27
N LEU A 38 20.90 0.05 2.52
CA LEU A 38 19.69 0.86 2.62
C LEU A 38 18.63 0.47 1.58
N LEU A 39 19.00 -0.28 0.54
CA LEU A 39 18.10 -0.76 -0.52
C LEU A 39 17.03 -1.69 0.05
N HIS A 40 17.44 -2.76 0.73
CA HIS A 40 16.50 -3.71 1.32
C HIS A 40 15.50 -3.06 2.29
N PRO A 41 15.93 -2.33 3.32
CA PRO A 41 14.97 -1.81 4.30
C PRO A 41 14.04 -0.76 3.68
N SER A 42 14.50 0.10 2.75
CA SER A 42 13.62 1.07 2.08
C SER A 42 12.51 0.40 1.27
N GLY A 43 12.82 -0.69 0.55
CA GLY A 43 11.86 -1.50 -0.19
C GLY A 43 10.86 -2.21 0.73
N GLU A 44 11.34 -2.83 1.83
CA GLU A 44 10.48 -3.50 2.81
C GLU A 44 9.47 -2.53 3.45
N TRP A 45 9.90 -1.32 3.80
CA TRP A 45 9.02 -0.30 4.37
C TRP A 45 7.93 0.12 3.37
N SER A 46 8.29 0.30 2.09
CA SER A 46 7.30 0.57 1.04
C SER A 46 6.25 -0.55 0.95
N ALA A 47 6.71 -1.81 0.89
CA ALA A 47 5.86 -2.99 0.81
C ALA A 47 4.91 -3.11 2.03
N ARG A 48 5.43 -2.92 3.24
CA ARG A 48 4.62 -2.95 4.48
C ARG A 48 3.56 -1.86 4.48
N LEU A 49 3.87 -0.66 4.00
CA LEU A 49 2.92 0.46 3.98
C LEU A 49 1.79 0.26 2.96
N ILE A 50 2.09 -0.28 1.76
CA ILE A 50 1.03 -0.59 0.78
C ILE A 50 0.15 -1.74 1.26
N ILE A 51 0.74 -2.77 1.89
CA ILE A 51 0.01 -3.87 2.54
C ILE A 51 -0.93 -3.32 3.61
N LEU A 52 -0.42 -2.50 4.53
CA LEU A 52 -1.23 -1.86 5.58
C LEU A 52 -2.38 -1.03 4.97
N ALA A 53 -2.11 -0.24 3.93
CA ALA A 53 -3.13 0.57 3.27
C ALA A 53 -4.27 -0.27 2.66
N LEU A 54 -3.98 -1.49 2.18
CA LEU A 54 -4.97 -2.43 1.68
C LEU A 54 -5.70 -3.18 2.82
N MET A 55 -4.97 -3.62 3.85
CA MET A 55 -5.52 -4.32 5.02
C MET A 55 -6.54 -3.47 5.78
N LEU A 56 -6.32 -2.15 5.90
CA LEU A 56 -7.18 -1.26 6.68
C LEU A 56 -8.65 -1.33 6.28
N THR A 57 -8.93 -1.55 4.99
CA THR A 57 -10.32 -1.66 4.51
C THR A 57 -10.97 -2.94 5.05
N SER A 58 -10.29 -4.08 4.94
CA SER A 58 -10.79 -5.38 5.42
C SER A 58 -10.85 -5.42 6.95
N LEU A 59 -9.88 -4.84 7.64
CA LEU A 59 -9.84 -4.75 9.10
C LEU A 59 -11.00 -3.92 9.66
N SER A 60 -11.39 -2.84 8.98
CA SER A 60 -12.56 -2.03 9.38
C SER A 60 -13.89 -2.78 9.33
N MET A 61 -13.98 -3.82 8.51
CA MET A 61 -15.16 -4.68 8.43
C MET A 61 -15.19 -5.76 9.53
N LEU A 62 -14.01 -6.23 9.97
CA LEU A 62 -13.90 -7.17 11.09
C LEU A 62 -14.17 -6.49 12.44
N LEU A 63 -13.74 -5.23 12.58
CA LEU A 63 -13.78 -4.48 13.83
C LEU A 63 -14.60 -3.17 13.70
N PRO A 64 -15.90 -3.23 13.36
CA PRO A 64 -16.71 -2.04 13.02
C PRO A 64 -16.92 -1.05 14.18
N GLY A 65 -16.64 -1.46 15.43
CA GLY A 65 -16.77 -0.64 16.63
C GLY A 65 -15.50 0.10 17.06
N GLN A 66 -14.32 -0.28 16.54
CA GLN A 66 -13.06 0.22 17.07
C GLN A 66 -12.73 1.63 16.56
N ARG A 67 -12.63 2.60 17.47
CA ARG A 67 -12.35 4.02 17.13
C ARG A 67 -10.98 4.18 16.46
N TRP A 68 -9.98 3.41 16.87
CA TRP A 68 -8.64 3.43 16.29
C TRP A 68 -8.64 2.91 14.83
N VAL A 69 -9.41 1.86 14.52
CA VAL A 69 -9.51 1.35 13.13
C VAL A 69 -10.15 2.38 12.21
N LYS A 70 -11.23 3.05 12.65
CA LYS A 70 -11.84 4.15 11.90
C LYS A 70 -10.87 5.32 11.72
N TRP A 71 -10.07 5.62 12.73
CA TRP A 71 -9.03 6.64 12.67
C TRP A 71 -7.95 6.33 11.64
N LEU A 72 -7.46 5.07 11.57
CA LEU A 72 -6.48 4.64 10.59
C LEU A 72 -7.09 4.61 9.18
N LEU A 73 -8.32 4.13 9.03
CA LEU A 73 -9.01 4.08 7.74
C LEU A 73 -9.16 5.47 7.11
N ARG A 74 -9.46 6.50 7.92
CA ARG A 74 -9.49 7.91 7.46
C ARG A 74 -8.12 8.41 6.95
N ARG A 75 -7.03 7.80 7.43
CA ARG A 75 -5.64 8.13 7.05
C ARG A 75 -5.02 7.11 6.10
N ARG A 76 -5.82 6.16 5.57
CA ARG A 76 -5.40 5.18 4.54
C ARG A 76 -4.60 5.82 3.40
N ARG A 77 -5.02 7.01 2.97
CA ARG A 77 -4.36 7.76 1.89
C ARG A 77 -2.93 8.17 2.25
N SER A 78 -2.67 8.57 3.48
CA SER A 78 -1.32 8.94 3.95
C SER A 78 -0.37 7.73 3.92
N PHE A 79 -0.85 6.54 4.27
CA PHE A 79 -0.04 5.32 4.16
C PHE A 79 0.33 5.00 2.70
N GLY A 80 -0.60 5.18 1.76
CA GLY A 80 -0.31 4.99 0.34
C GLY A 80 0.71 5.99 -0.22
N VAL A 81 0.63 7.25 0.19
CA VAL A 81 1.64 8.27 -0.21
C VAL A 81 2.99 7.99 0.44
N ALA A 82 2.99 7.59 1.72
CA ALA A 82 4.23 7.21 2.39
C ALA A 82 4.87 6.00 1.69
N ALA A 83 4.08 4.97 1.33
CA ALA A 83 4.57 3.83 0.56
C ALA A 83 5.27 4.27 -0.74
N PHE A 84 4.69 5.24 -1.46
CA PHE A 84 5.31 5.84 -2.65
C PHE A 84 6.60 6.59 -2.31
N GLY A 85 6.63 7.36 -1.21
CA GLY A 85 7.85 8.04 -0.76
C GLY A 85 8.99 7.08 -0.46
N TYR A 86 8.71 5.95 0.23
CA TYR A 86 9.69 4.89 0.46
C TYR A 86 10.09 4.18 -0.84
N ALA A 87 9.17 3.95 -1.77
CA ALA A 87 9.50 3.39 -3.09
C ALA A 87 10.40 4.32 -3.90
N LEU A 88 10.17 5.63 -3.82
CA LEU A 88 11.04 6.64 -4.45
C LEU A 88 12.42 6.64 -3.79
N LEU A 89 12.50 6.60 -2.46
CA LEU A 89 13.77 6.52 -1.75
C LEU A 89 14.56 5.25 -2.13
N HIS A 90 13.87 4.12 -2.22
CA HIS A 90 14.43 2.85 -2.70
C HIS A 90 14.97 2.98 -4.13
N LEU A 91 14.21 3.60 -5.04
CA LEU A 91 14.66 3.87 -6.40
C LEU A 91 15.89 4.78 -6.44
N LEU A 92 15.95 5.81 -5.58
CA LEU A 92 17.11 6.69 -5.50
C LEU A 92 18.35 5.94 -5.04
N PHE A 93 18.26 5.11 -4.00
CA PHE A 93 19.38 4.27 -3.56
C PHE A 93 19.82 3.31 -4.66
N TYR A 94 18.88 2.73 -5.42
CA TYR A 94 19.20 1.86 -6.56
C TYR A 94 19.97 2.60 -7.65
N LEU A 95 19.53 3.81 -8.01
CA LEU A 95 20.19 4.63 -9.02
C LEU A 95 21.59 5.09 -8.58
N LEU A 96 21.75 5.39 -7.28
CA LEU A 96 23.05 5.77 -6.71
C LEU A 96 24.02 4.60 -6.65
N GLU A 97 23.54 3.41 -6.30
CA GLU A 97 24.34 2.17 -6.27
C GLU A 97 24.82 1.78 -7.67
N MET A 98 23.92 1.80 -8.67
CA MET A 98 24.27 1.42 -10.04
C MET A 98 25.27 2.39 -10.70
N GLY A 99 25.25 3.66 -10.30
CA GLY A 99 26.22 4.69 -10.69
C GLY A 99 26.22 5.13 -12.17
N THR A 100 25.76 4.28 -13.10
CA THR A 100 25.75 4.56 -14.54
C THR A 100 24.47 4.08 -15.23
N LEU A 101 24.09 4.75 -16.33
CA LEU A 101 22.92 4.37 -17.14
C LEU A 101 23.10 3.02 -17.84
N GLU A 102 24.34 2.67 -18.23
CA GLU A 102 24.63 1.40 -18.88
C GLU A 102 24.37 0.21 -17.94
N SER A 103 24.81 0.28 -16.67
CA SER A 103 24.51 -0.74 -15.66
C SER A 103 23.00 -0.92 -15.47
N ILE A 104 22.26 0.19 -15.38
CA ILE A 104 20.80 0.16 -15.23
C ILE A 104 20.13 -0.50 -16.44
N MET A 105 20.59 -0.18 -17.65
CA MET A 105 20.06 -0.77 -18.89
C MET A 105 20.40 -2.25 -19.07
N ALA A 106 21.57 -2.68 -18.60
CA ALA A 106 21.97 -4.08 -18.61
C ALA A 106 21.06 -4.93 -17.70
N GLU A 107 20.66 -4.40 -16.55
CA GLU A 107 19.82 -5.12 -15.59
C GLU A 107 18.31 -4.93 -15.76
N LEU A 108 17.89 -3.97 -16.60
CA LEU A 108 16.47 -3.66 -16.86
C LEU A 108 15.66 -4.86 -17.35
N GLY A 109 16.30 -5.86 -17.96
CA GLY A 109 15.67 -7.09 -18.44
C GLY A 109 15.41 -8.14 -17.35
N ALA A 110 15.99 -7.99 -16.15
CA ALA A 110 15.79 -8.94 -15.06
C ALA A 110 14.36 -8.82 -14.51
N LEU A 111 13.68 -9.95 -14.35
CA LEU A 111 12.30 -9.99 -13.84
C LEU A 111 12.16 -9.34 -12.45
N GLY A 112 13.20 -9.46 -11.62
CA GLY A 112 13.33 -8.71 -10.37
C GLY A 112 13.17 -7.22 -10.62
N ILE A 113 14.09 -6.60 -11.35
CA ILE A 113 14.09 -5.14 -11.53
C ILE A 113 12.89 -4.64 -12.33
N TRP A 114 12.49 -5.33 -13.40
CA TRP A 114 11.37 -4.92 -14.25
C TRP A 114 10.03 -4.86 -13.49
N THR A 115 9.76 -5.83 -12.61
CA THR A 115 8.54 -5.82 -11.79
C THR A 115 8.55 -4.67 -10.78
N GLY A 116 9.72 -4.26 -10.27
CA GLY A 116 9.89 -3.08 -9.42
C GLY A 116 9.55 -1.79 -10.16
N TRP A 117 10.08 -1.61 -11.38
CA TRP A 117 9.74 -0.47 -12.25
C TRP A 117 8.25 -0.40 -12.56
N ALA A 118 7.63 -1.54 -12.91
CA ALA A 118 6.21 -1.62 -13.19
C ALA A 118 5.36 -1.24 -11.95
N ALA A 119 5.74 -1.74 -10.76
CA ALA A 119 5.07 -1.37 -9.51
C ALA A 119 5.18 0.14 -9.24
N PHE A 120 6.38 0.71 -9.38
CA PHE A 120 6.63 2.13 -9.17
C PHE A 120 5.79 3.00 -10.11
N LEU A 121 5.75 2.67 -11.41
CA LEU A 121 4.95 3.38 -12.41
C LEU A 121 3.45 3.38 -12.09
N LEU A 122 2.92 2.30 -11.51
CA LEU A 122 1.54 2.26 -11.03
C LEU A 122 1.32 3.13 -9.79
N MET A 123 2.32 3.26 -8.92
CA MET A 123 2.25 4.09 -7.71
C MET A 123 2.30 5.58 -8.00
N VAL A 124 2.97 6.02 -9.07
CA VAL A 124 3.04 7.44 -9.48
C VAL A 124 1.64 8.10 -9.62
N PRO A 125 0.72 7.59 -10.47
CA PRO A 125 -0.59 8.21 -10.61
C PRO A 125 -1.45 8.08 -9.35
N LEU A 126 -1.25 7.03 -8.54
CA LEU A 126 -1.88 6.90 -7.22
C LEU A 126 -1.45 8.01 -6.26
N ALA A 127 -0.16 8.34 -6.24
CA ALA A 127 0.41 9.40 -5.42
C ALA A 127 -0.03 10.78 -5.91
N LEU A 128 0.01 11.04 -7.22
CA LEU A 128 -0.44 12.32 -7.80
C LEU A 128 -1.95 12.56 -7.61
N ALA A 129 -2.75 11.50 -7.68
CA ALA A 129 -4.18 11.56 -7.40
C ALA A 129 -4.53 11.51 -5.90
N SER A 130 -3.51 11.51 -5.05
CA SER A 130 -3.63 11.64 -3.61
C SER A 130 -3.75 13.11 -3.20
N ASN A 131 -4.56 13.90 -3.93
CA ASN A 131 -4.90 15.30 -3.63
C ASN A 131 -6.42 15.50 -3.61
N ASP A 132 -6.91 16.39 -2.74
CA ASP A 132 -8.36 16.62 -2.59
C ASP A 132 -8.95 17.25 -3.86
N ALA A 133 -8.16 18.04 -4.58
CA ALA A 133 -8.52 18.59 -5.90
C ALA A 133 -8.77 17.47 -6.92
N THR A 134 -7.83 16.53 -7.05
CA THR A 134 -7.92 15.40 -7.99
C THR A 134 -9.07 14.46 -7.67
N MET A 135 -9.33 14.22 -6.37
CA MET A 135 -10.49 13.45 -5.93
C MET A 135 -11.82 14.11 -6.33
N ARG A 136 -11.94 15.43 -6.14
CA ARG A 136 -13.14 16.19 -6.54
C ARG A 136 -13.33 16.22 -8.06
N ALA A 137 -12.25 16.31 -8.81
CA ALA A 137 -12.28 16.33 -10.27
C ALA A 137 -12.70 14.99 -10.88
N LEU A 138 -12.10 13.87 -10.44
CA LEU A 138 -12.31 12.55 -11.05
C LEU A 138 -13.57 11.81 -10.56
N LYS A 139 -14.14 12.19 -9.40
CA LYS A 139 -15.34 11.56 -8.81
C LYS A 139 -15.31 10.03 -8.85
N ALA A 140 -16.09 9.38 -9.72
CA ALA A 140 -16.14 7.92 -9.85
C ALA A 140 -14.84 7.32 -10.43
N GLY A 141 -14.14 8.06 -11.28
CA GLY A 141 -12.84 7.67 -11.84
C GLY A 141 -11.75 7.56 -10.77
N TRP A 142 -11.84 8.34 -9.69
CA TRP A 142 -10.91 8.26 -8.57
C TRP A 142 -10.92 6.87 -7.93
N LYS A 143 -12.10 6.26 -7.77
CA LYS A 143 -12.20 4.89 -7.24
C LYS A 143 -11.55 3.87 -8.16
N ARG A 144 -11.63 4.05 -9.48
CA ARG A 144 -10.95 3.17 -10.47
C ARG A 144 -9.44 3.31 -10.35
N LEU A 145 -8.94 4.53 -10.26
CA LEU A 145 -7.51 4.79 -10.08
C LEU A 145 -6.97 4.20 -8.77
N GLN A 146 -7.72 4.32 -7.68
CA GLN A 146 -7.36 3.70 -6.40
C GLN A 146 -7.33 2.17 -6.43
N ARG A 147 -7.93 1.52 -7.45
CA ARG A 147 -7.79 0.07 -7.65
C ARG A 147 -6.43 -0.33 -8.19
N LEU A 148 -5.65 0.60 -8.77
CA LEU A 148 -4.27 0.31 -9.18
C LEU A 148 -3.36 -0.07 -8.00
N ALA A 149 -3.77 0.22 -6.77
CA ALA A 149 -3.04 -0.20 -5.58
C ALA A 149 -2.98 -1.74 -5.44
N TYR A 150 -3.97 -2.48 -5.97
CA TYR A 150 -3.95 -3.95 -5.97
C TYR A 150 -2.88 -4.53 -6.91
N PRO A 151 -2.84 -4.20 -8.22
CA PRO A 151 -1.77 -4.68 -9.09
C PRO A 151 -0.40 -4.14 -8.66
N ALA A 152 -0.31 -2.91 -8.12
CA ALA A 152 0.95 -2.42 -7.55
C ALA A 152 1.45 -3.32 -6.40
N ALA A 153 0.58 -3.69 -5.45
CA ALA A 153 0.97 -4.58 -4.35
C ALA A 153 1.35 -5.99 -4.83
N VAL A 154 0.68 -6.52 -5.86
CA VAL A 154 1.04 -7.82 -6.46
C VAL A 154 2.41 -7.74 -7.15
N LEU A 155 2.68 -6.66 -7.90
CA LEU A 155 4.00 -6.47 -8.51
C LEU A 155 5.10 -6.29 -7.47
N THR A 156 4.84 -5.57 -6.37
CA THR A 156 5.79 -5.47 -5.25
C THR A 156 6.07 -6.83 -4.62
N LEU A 157 5.05 -7.69 -4.49
CA LEU A 157 5.25 -9.07 -4.01
C LEU A 157 6.13 -9.88 -4.97
N LEU A 158 5.84 -9.82 -6.27
CA LEU A 158 6.63 -10.51 -7.29
C LEU A 158 8.08 -10.02 -7.32
N HIS A 159 8.28 -8.71 -7.24
CA HIS A 159 9.59 -8.08 -7.15
C HIS A 159 10.41 -8.64 -5.98
N TRP A 160 9.81 -8.72 -4.78
CA TRP A 160 10.46 -9.29 -3.61
C TRP A 160 10.86 -10.76 -3.84
N ILE A 161 9.93 -11.58 -4.36
CA ILE A 161 10.18 -13.00 -4.61
C ILE A 161 11.32 -13.19 -5.59
N PHE A 162 11.36 -12.43 -6.69
CA PHE A 162 12.39 -12.56 -7.71
C PHE A 162 13.77 -12.05 -7.27
N ILE A 163 13.83 -11.04 -6.40
CA ILE A 163 15.11 -10.51 -5.88
C ILE A 163 15.71 -11.46 -4.84
N HIS A 164 14.89 -11.99 -3.93
CA HIS A 164 15.39 -12.82 -2.82
C HIS A 164 15.42 -14.32 -3.11
N ASP A 165 14.88 -14.74 -4.27
CA ASP A 165 14.61 -16.14 -4.64
C ASP A 165 13.98 -16.97 -3.50
N ASN A 166 13.22 -16.29 -2.63
CA ASN A 166 12.73 -16.86 -1.39
C ASN A 166 11.30 -16.38 -1.11
N LEU A 167 10.40 -17.36 -1.08
CA LEU A 167 8.97 -17.14 -0.89
C LEU A 167 8.61 -16.83 0.57
N VAL A 168 9.42 -17.27 1.54
CA VAL A 168 9.06 -17.23 2.97
C VAL A 168 8.94 -15.81 3.52
N PRO A 169 9.92 -14.90 3.33
CA PRO A 169 9.82 -13.53 3.87
C PRO A 169 8.66 -12.76 3.23
N ALA A 170 8.48 -12.94 1.93
CA ALA A 170 7.40 -12.34 1.16
C ALA A 170 6.03 -12.84 1.66
N LEU A 171 5.85 -14.14 1.81
CA LEU A 171 4.61 -14.73 2.30
C LEU A 171 4.30 -14.35 3.74
N VAL A 172 5.28 -14.25 4.64
CA VAL A 172 5.01 -13.83 6.03
C VAL A 172 4.43 -12.42 6.09
N ASN A 173 4.91 -11.49 5.25
CA ASN A 173 4.40 -10.13 5.20
C ASN A 173 3.04 -10.03 4.47
N PHE A 174 2.84 -10.80 3.41
CA PHE A 174 1.63 -10.76 2.58
C PHE A 174 0.52 -11.74 3.03
N ALA A 175 0.80 -12.76 3.84
CA ALA A 175 -0.18 -13.73 4.33
C ALA A 175 -1.31 -13.08 5.14
N PRO A 176 -1.04 -12.12 6.05
CA PRO A 176 -2.11 -11.38 6.74
C PRO A 176 -3.01 -10.61 5.76
N LEU A 177 -2.42 -10.02 4.71
CA LEU A 177 -3.17 -9.33 3.67
C LEU A 177 -4.06 -10.30 2.88
N ALA A 178 -3.48 -11.41 2.43
CA ALA A 178 -4.15 -12.43 1.64
C ALA A 178 -5.32 -13.04 2.41
N ALA A 179 -5.10 -13.44 3.67
CA ALA A 179 -6.15 -13.97 4.54
C ALA A 179 -7.31 -12.98 4.73
N LEU A 180 -6.99 -11.70 4.98
CA LEU A 180 -8.01 -10.65 5.12
C LEU A 180 -8.77 -10.36 3.82
N GLN A 181 -8.08 -10.41 2.67
CA GLN A 181 -8.72 -10.24 1.37
C GLN A 181 -9.65 -11.41 1.03
N LEU A 182 -9.21 -12.65 1.25
CA LEU A 182 -10.00 -13.86 1.03
C LEU A 182 -11.25 -13.87 1.90
N TRP A 183 -11.11 -13.53 3.19
CA TRP A 183 -12.26 -13.39 4.09
C TRP A 183 -13.26 -12.34 3.60
N ARG A 184 -12.77 -11.17 3.17
CA ARG A 184 -13.61 -10.09 2.65
C ARG A 184 -14.38 -10.51 1.40
N LEU A 185 -13.72 -11.19 0.47
CA LEU A 185 -14.37 -11.73 -0.73
C LEU A 185 -15.43 -12.76 -0.35
N ALA A 186 -15.08 -13.76 0.47
CA ALA A 186 -16.01 -14.78 0.93
C ALA A 186 -17.26 -14.20 1.62
N ARG A 187 -17.11 -13.14 2.43
CA ARG A 187 -18.24 -12.43 3.04
C ARG A 187 -19.07 -11.66 2.02
N SER A 188 -18.44 -11.03 1.02
CA SER A 188 -19.15 -10.33 -0.07
C SER A 188 -20.01 -11.29 -0.90
N TYR A 189 -19.53 -12.52 -1.14
CA TYR A 189 -20.30 -13.57 -1.80
C TYR A 189 -21.43 -14.10 -0.91
N ARG A 190 -21.19 -14.30 0.39
CA ARG A 190 -22.21 -14.77 1.36
C ARG A 190 -23.31 -13.73 1.66
N GLY A 191 -23.04 -12.44 1.49
CA GLY A 191 -24.02 -11.36 1.67
C GLY A 191 -25.02 -11.21 0.51
N HIS A 192 -24.83 -11.91 -0.60
CA HIS A 192 -25.75 -11.95 -1.75
C HIS A 192 -26.59 -13.24 -1.75
N GLY A 193 -26.99 -13.75 -0.58
CA GLY A 193 -28.03 -14.77 -0.50
C GLY A 193 -29.31 -14.28 -1.19
N PRO A 194 -30.06 -15.15 -1.89
CA PRO A 194 -31.28 -14.76 -2.58
C PRO A 194 -32.20 -14.02 -1.62
N ARG A 195 -32.64 -12.81 -2.00
CA ARG A 195 -33.65 -12.06 -1.23
C ARG A 195 -34.87 -12.98 -1.09
N PRO A 196 -35.42 -13.16 0.12
CA PRO A 196 -36.69 -13.85 0.26
C PRO A 196 -37.72 -13.10 -0.60
N THR A 197 -38.27 -13.78 -1.61
CA THR A 197 -39.39 -13.27 -2.38
C THR A 197 -40.56 -13.17 -1.42
N THR A 198 -40.94 -11.96 -1.03
CA THR A 198 -42.15 -11.72 -0.26
C THR A 198 -43.32 -12.30 -1.06
N PRO A 199 -44.11 -13.24 -0.53
CA PRO A 199 -45.29 -13.71 -1.21
C PRO A 199 -46.24 -12.53 -1.34
N THR A 200 -46.59 -12.14 -2.57
CA THR A 200 -47.71 -11.25 -2.83
C THR A 200 -48.97 -12.00 -2.46
N THR A 201 -49.45 -11.81 -1.23
CA THR A 201 -50.81 -12.21 -0.84
C THR A 201 -51.78 -11.34 -1.61
N ASN A 202 -52.33 -11.90 -2.69
CA ASN A 202 -53.47 -11.35 -3.40
C ASN A 202 -54.65 -11.29 -2.42
N LEU A 203 -54.93 -10.10 -1.92
CA LEU A 203 -56.17 -9.78 -1.21
C LEU A 203 -57.19 -9.23 -2.22
N GLU A 204 -57.53 -10.05 -3.21
CA GLU A 204 -58.72 -9.87 -4.03
C GLU A 204 -59.46 -11.22 -3.98
N ASN A 205 -60.71 -11.18 -3.54
CA ASN A 205 -61.69 -12.27 -3.38
C ASN A 205 -61.83 -12.83 -1.96
N ALA A 206 -62.49 -12.07 -1.08
CA ALA A 206 -63.36 -12.59 -0.02
C ALA A 206 -64.39 -11.52 0.38
#